data_AF-A0A420MDY4-F1
#
_entry.id   AF-A0A420MDY4-F1
#
_cell.length_a   1.000
_cell.length_b   1.000
_cell.length_c   1.000
_cell.angle_alpha   90.00
_cell.angle_beta   90.00
_cell.angle_gamma   90.00
#
_symmetry.space_group_name_H-M   'P 1'
#
loop_
_entity.id
_entity.type
_entity.pdbx_description
1 polymer ?
#
loop_
_entity_poly.entity_id
_entity_poly.type
_entity_poly.pdbx_seq_one_letter_code
_entity_poly.pdbx_strand_id
1 'polypeptide(L)'
;VREKHDHAGKQLFEDGNAWEALSKILTAMLNDPSVDGAILIVDALDECKTNRHQLLDFITKPSRVKWIVSSRNWPDIEEKLDNAKQKVRLRLELNKDSISKAVNTYIGHKVNRLAGLKKYDKETRDAVQRHLVGNADGTFLWVALVCQELADPKVRKRHTLDTLKSFPPGLDPLYKRMVEHISDSKDADRCKEILALASVVYRPITLDELKALAQS
;
A
#
# COMPACT_ATOMS: atom_id res chain seq x y z
N VAL A 1 -30.53 15.64 -1.72
CA VAL A 1 -30.18 14.22 -1.48
C VAL A 1 -30.70 13.72 -0.12
N ARG A 2 -30.42 14.45 0.98
CA ARG A 2 -30.69 14.02 2.36
C ARG A 2 -32.17 13.71 2.67
N GLU A 3 -33.09 14.60 2.32
CA GLU A 3 -34.54 14.46 2.62
C GLU A 3 -35.17 13.17 2.09
N LYS A 4 -34.67 12.58 1.00
CA LYS A 4 -35.22 11.34 0.42
C LYS A 4 -34.82 10.08 1.18
N HIS A 5 -33.78 10.15 2.02
CA HIS A 5 -33.19 8.98 2.67
C HIS A 5 -33.23 9.06 4.21
N ASP A 6 -33.70 10.17 4.78
CA ASP A 6 -33.83 10.36 6.23
C ASP A 6 -34.84 9.39 6.88
N HIS A 7 -35.82 8.87 6.12
CA HIS A 7 -36.86 7.97 6.62
C HIS A 7 -36.46 6.48 6.68
N ALA A 8 -35.38 6.08 6.00
CA ALA A 8 -35.06 4.66 5.81
C ALA A 8 -34.14 4.08 6.91
N GLY A 9 -33.55 4.93 7.76
CA GLY A 9 -32.75 4.51 8.90
C GLY A 9 -31.50 3.67 8.54
N LYS A 10 -30.95 2.98 9.56
CA LYS A 10 -29.70 2.19 9.44
C LYS A 10 -29.87 0.92 8.57
N GLN A 11 -31.07 0.33 8.56
CA GLN A 11 -31.37 -0.91 7.85
C GLN A 11 -31.16 -0.81 6.33
N LEU A 12 -31.35 0.40 5.75
CA LEU A 12 -31.09 0.67 4.33
C LEU A 12 -29.65 0.33 3.90
N PHE A 13 -28.70 0.33 4.86
CA PHE A 13 -27.27 0.14 4.61
C PHE A 13 -26.72 -1.20 5.10
N GLU A 14 -27.55 -2.03 5.74
CA GLU A 14 -27.12 -3.30 6.38
C GLU A 14 -27.60 -4.54 5.63
N ASP A 15 -28.56 -4.39 4.71
CA ASP A 15 -29.23 -5.51 4.03
C ASP A 15 -28.72 -5.74 2.60
N GLY A 16 -29.21 -6.80 1.92
CA GLY A 16 -28.84 -7.14 0.53
C GLY A 16 -29.04 -6.04 -0.52
N ASN A 17 -29.81 -4.99 -0.18
CA ASN A 17 -30.06 -3.81 -1.03
C ASN A 17 -29.10 -2.64 -0.77
N ALA A 18 -28.14 -2.77 0.16
CA ALA A 18 -27.25 -1.69 0.56
C ALA A 18 -26.48 -1.08 -0.62
N TRP A 19 -26.01 -1.90 -1.56
CA TRP A 19 -25.34 -1.43 -2.76
C TRP A 19 -26.24 -0.53 -3.61
N GLU A 20 -27.49 -0.93 -3.84
CA GLU A 20 -28.43 -0.16 -4.66
C GLU A 20 -28.76 1.18 -4.01
N ALA A 21 -28.97 1.19 -2.70
CA ALA A 21 -29.21 2.41 -1.94
C ALA A 21 -28.00 3.36 -1.99
N LEU A 22 -26.81 2.87 -1.67
CA LEU A 22 -25.57 3.67 -1.65
C LEU A 22 -25.21 4.20 -3.03
N SER A 23 -25.31 3.37 -4.07
CA SER A 23 -25.03 3.79 -5.44
C SER A 23 -26.02 4.86 -5.91
N LYS A 24 -27.31 4.75 -5.60
CA LYS A 24 -28.32 5.78 -5.89
C LYS A 24 -28.02 7.10 -5.18
N ILE A 25 -27.69 7.04 -3.88
CA ILE A 25 -27.33 8.24 -3.10
C ILE A 25 -26.10 8.90 -3.69
N LEU A 26 -25.03 8.14 -3.93
CA LEU A 26 -23.80 8.66 -4.49
C LEU A 26 -24.05 9.24 -5.89
N THR A 27 -24.76 8.54 -6.79
CA THR A 27 -25.14 9.10 -8.10
C THR A 27 -25.90 10.41 -7.97
N ALA A 28 -26.85 10.52 -7.04
CA ALA A 28 -27.57 11.76 -6.81
C ALA A 28 -26.65 12.90 -6.34
N MET A 29 -25.67 12.60 -5.49
CA MET A 29 -24.64 13.56 -5.08
C MET A 29 -23.75 13.97 -6.26
N LEU A 30 -23.27 13.02 -7.06
CA LEU A 30 -22.37 13.29 -8.19
C LEU A 30 -23.05 14.05 -9.34
N ASN A 31 -24.37 14.00 -9.43
CA ASN A 31 -25.16 14.75 -10.41
C ASN A 31 -25.55 16.15 -9.92
N ASP A 32 -25.35 16.47 -8.64
CA ASP A 32 -25.63 17.79 -8.09
C ASP A 32 -24.70 18.82 -8.77
N PRO A 33 -25.24 19.89 -9.39
CA PRO A 33 -24.42 20.94 -9.98
C PRO A 33 -23.44 21.58 -8.99
N SER A 34 -23.68 21.51 -7.69
CA SER A 34 -22.79 22.08 -6.68
C SER A 34 -21.45 21.34 -6.55
N VAL A 35 -21.34 20.10 -7.05
CA VAL A 35 -20.11 19.30 -7.02
C VAL A 35 -19.43 19.18 -8.38
N ASP A 36 -19.77 20.08 -9.32
CA ASP A 36 -19.14 20.13 -10.62
C ASP A 36 -17.61 20.27 -10.49
N GLY A 37 -16.86 19.44 -11.21
CA GLY A 37 -15.40 19.39 -11.10
C GLY A 37 -14.85 18.58 -9.92
N ALA A 38 -15.69 17.91 -9.12
CA ALA A 38 -15.21 17.02 -8.07
C ALA A 38 -14.33 15.88 -8.63
N ILE A 39 -13.34 15.49 -7.82
CA ILE A 39 -12.42 14.38 -8.10
C ILE A 39 -12.57 13.34 -7.01
N LEU A 40 -12.89 12.11 -7.39
CA LEU A 40 -12.93 10.96 -6.48
C LEU A 40 -11.69 10.12 -6.66
N ILE A 41 -11.08 9.73 -5.53
CA ILE A 41 -9.90 8.90 -5.49
C ILE A 41 -10.29 7.58 -4.84
N VAL A 42 -10.07 6.48 -5.55
CA VAL A 42 -10.23 5.12 -5.05
C VAL A 42 -8.84 4.51 -4.99
N ASP A 43 -8.37 4.23 -3.78
CA ASP A 43 -7.07 3.61 -3.55
C ASP A 43 -7.21 2.09 -3.40
N ALA A 44 -6.25 1.35 -3.96
CA ALA A 44 -6.11 -0.10 -3.87
C ALA A 44 -7.41 -0.87 -4.21
N LEU A 45 -8.00 -0.59 -5.37
CA LEU A 45 -9.26 -1.22 -5.80
C LEU A 45 -9.19 -2.76 -5.81
N ASP A 46 -8.02 -3.35 -6.06
CA ASP A 46 -7.82 -4.80 -6.02
C ASP A 46 -8.08 -5.42 -4.65
N GLU A 47 -7.92 -4.67 -3.56
CA GLU A 47 -8.20 -5.11 -2.19
C GLU A 47 -9.72 -5.15 -1.87
N CYS A 48 -10.57 -4.67 -2.79
CA CYS A 48 -12.02 -4.79 -2.67
C CYS A 48 -12.46 -6.24 -2.89
N LYS A 49 -12.72 -6.96 -1.80
CA LYS A 49 -13.07 -8.40 -1.80
C LYS A 49 -14.55 -8.68 -2.13
N THR A 50 -15.45 -7.74 -1.83
CA THR A 50 -16.90 -7.90 -2.03
C THR A 50 -17.42 -6.87 -3.02
N ASN A 51 -18.33 -7.28 -3.91
CA ASN A 51 -19.03 -6.39 -4.86
C ASN A 51 -18.12 -5.52 -5.77
N ARG A 52 -16.83 -5.88 -5.93
CA ARG A 52 -15.87 -5.13 -6.77
C ARG A 52 -16.36 -4.92 -8.20
N HIS A 53 -17.02 -5.92 -8.79
CA HIS A 53 -17.58 -5.83 -10.13
C HIS A 53 -18.65 -4.72 -10.22
N GLN A 54 -19.51 -4.58 -9.20
CA GLN A 54 -20.53 -3.54 -9.16
C GLN A 54 -19.88 -2.15 -9.02
N LEU A 55 -18.80 -2.05 -8.23
CA LEU A 55 -18.01 -0.83 -8.10
C LEU A 55 -17.31 -0.44 -9.40
N LEU A 56 -16.72 -1.39 -10.10
CA LEU A 56 -16.13 -1.17 -11.42
C LEU A 56 -17.18 -0.67 -12.42
N ASP A 57 -18.35 -1.31 -12.47
CA ASP A 57 -19.45 -0.89 -13.32
C ASP A 57 -19.98 0.49 -12.93
N PHE A 58 -19.87 0.90 -11.66
CA PHE A 58 -20.24 2.24 -11.21
C PHE A 58 -19.23 3.30 -11.64
N ILE A 59 -17.94 3.06 -11.42
CA ILE A 59 -16.85 3.99 -11.73
C ILE A 59 -16.72 4.22 -13.24
N THR A 60 -16.97 3.19 -14.05
CA THR A 60 -16.83 3.26 -15.51
C THR A 60 -18.02 3.93 -16.21
N LYS A 61 -19.12 4.19 -15.50
CA LYS A 61 -20.25 4.93 -16.04
C LYS A 61 -19.86 6.39 -16.32
N PRO A 62 -20.35 6.97 -17.43
CA PRO A 62 -20.21 8.40 -17.67
C PRO A 62 -20.75 9.21 -16.48
N SER A 63 -19.93 10.12 -15.96
CA SER A 63 -20.29 10.99 -14.85
C SER A 63 -19.64 12.37 -15.02
N ARG A 64 -20.15 13.37 -14.30
CA ARG A 64 -19.62 14.75 -14.32
C ARG A 64 -18.32 14.92 -13.53
N VAL A 65 -17.94 13.90 -12.78
CA VAL A 65 -16.79 13.90 -11.87
C VAL A 65 -15.63 13.14 -12.48
N LYS A 66 -14.43 13.43 -12.00
CA LYS A 66 -13.21 12.71 -12.42
C LYS A 66 -12.91 11.61 -11.42
N TRP A 67 -12.56 10.43 -11.91
CA TRP A 67 -12.13 9.31 -11.10
C TRP A 67 -10.62 9.11 -11.24
N ILE A 68 -9.94 8.94 -10.11
CA ILE A 68 -8.56 8.46 -10.03
C ILE A 68 -8.61 7.14 -9.28
N VAL A 69 -8.16 6.07 -9.92
CA VAL A 69 -8.20 4.72 -9.35
C VAL A 69 -6.79 4.15 -9.35
N SER A 70 -6.33 3.69 -8.19
CA SER A 70 -5.13 2.85 -8.09
C SER A 70 -5.54 1.39 -7.91
N SER A 71 -4.79 0.49 -8.55
CA SER A 71 -5.05 -0.96 -8.49
C SER A 71 -3.84 -1.73 -9.00
N ARG A 72 -3.69 -2.99 -8.57
CA ARG A 72 -2.90 -3.99 -9.31
C ARG A 72 -3.50 -4.28 -10.69
N ASN A 73 -2.66 -4.82 -11.57
CA ASN A 73 -2.94 -5.18 -12.97
C ASN A 73 -3.77 -6.47 -13.13
N TRP A 74 -4.79 -6.68 -12.29
CA TRP A 74 -5.61 -7.89 -12.37
C TRP A 74 -6.47 -7.88 -13.64
N PRO A 75 -6.54 -9.00 -14.41
CA PRO A 75 -7.23 -9.02 -15.70
C PRO A 75 -8.69 -8.55 -15.65
N ASP A 76 -9.44 -8.90 -14.61
CA ASP A 76 -10.85 -8.53 -14.44
C ASP A 76 -11.03 -7.02 -14.21
N ILE A 77 -10.11 -6.40 -13.49
CA ILE A 77 -10.08 -4.95 -13.25
C ILE A 77 -9.70 -4.22 -14.53
N GLU A 78 -8.66 -4.71 -15.22
CA GLU A 78 -8.19 -4.11 -16.47
C GLU A 78 -9.26 -4.13 -17.56
N GLU A 79 -9.88 -5.28 -17.79
CA GLU A 79 -10.92 -5.46 -18.81
C GLU A 79 -12.09 -4.47 -18.58
N LYS A 80 -12.54 -4.34 -17.33
CA LYS A 80 -13.64 -3.43 -16.99
C LYS A 80 -13.25 -1.97 -17.14
N LEU A 81 -12.09 -1.56 -16.63
CA LEU A 81 -11.62 -0.18 -16.79
C LEU A 81 -11.37 0.16 -18.26
N ASP A 82 -10.97 -0.83 -19.07
CA ASP A 82 -10.76 -0.67 -20.50
C ASP A 82 -12.06 -0.44 -21.30
N ASN A 83 -13.23 -0.73 -20.72
CA ASN A 83 -14.51 -0.35 -21.33
C ASN A 83 -14.89 1.13 -21.13
N ALA A 84 -14.18 1.87 -20.26
CA ALA A 84 -14.44 3.29 -20.06
C ALA A 84 -14.06 4.13 -21.31
N LYS A 85 -14.99 4.99 -21.74
CA LYS A 85 -14.85 5.81 -22.96
C LYS A 85 -13.78 6.91 -22.85
N GLN A 86 -13.65 7.53 -21.67
CA GLN A 86 -12.67 8.57 -21.38
C GLN A 86 -11.77 8.11 -20.24
N LYS A 87 -10.61 7.57 -20.59
CA LYS A 87 -9.65 7.08 -19.61
C LYS A 87 -8.22 7.45 -20.00
N VAL A 88 -7.39 7.66 -18.98
CA VAL A 88 -5.95 7.71 -19.12
C VAL A 88 -5.39 6.65 -18.19
N ARG A 89 -4.72 5.66 -18.76
CA ARG A 89 -4.12 4.56 -17.99
C ARG A 89 -2.64 4.86 -17.75
N LEU A 90 -2.25 4.98 -16.49
CA LEU A 90 -0.86 5.12 -16.09
C LEU A 90 -0.35 3.76 -15.60
N ARG A 91 0.44 3.08 -16.43
CA ARG A 91 1.12 1.85 -16.03
C ARG A 91 2.46 2.22 -15.43
N LEU A 92 2.54 2.22 -14.09
CA LEU A 92 3.78 2.56 -13.40
C LEU A 92 4.91 1.60 -13.79
N GLU A 93 4.63 0.30 -13.87
CA GLU A 93 5.58 -0.76 -14.22
C GLU A 93 6.29 -0.57 -15.58
N LEU A 94 5.65 0.11 -16.54
CA LEU A 94 6.21 0.34 -17.87
C LEU A 94 7.18 1.53 -17.91
N ASN A 95 7.22 2.35 -16.85
CA ASN A 95 8.05 3.55 -16.79
C ASN A 95 9.24 3.34 -15.85
N LYS A 96 10.00 2.26 -16.07
CA LYS A 96 11.16 1.85 -15.26
C LYS A 96 12.16 2.99 -15.06
N ASP A 97 12.41 3.79 -16.08
CA ASP A 97 13.33 4.93 -15.99
C ASP A 97 12.81 6.04 -15.08
N SER A 98 11.52 6.38 -15.17
CA SER A 98 10.93 7.41 -14.30
C SER A 98 10.81 6.92 -12.85
N ILE A 99 10.45 5.64 -12.65
CA ILE A 99 10.47 5.01 -11.33
C ILE A 99 11.88 5.05 -10.76
N SER A 100 12.88 4.61 -11.52
CA SER A 100 14.27 4.60 -11.07
C SER A 100 14.76 6.00 -10.69
N LYS A 101 14.42 7.03 -11.48
CA LYS A 101 14.72 8.42 -11.15
C LYS A 101 14.03 8.88 -9.86
N ALA A 102 12.75 8.54 -9.68
CA ALA A 102 11.99 8.89 -8.48
C ALA A 102 12.57 8.19 -7.23
N VAL A 103 12.90 6.90 -7.33
CA VAL A 103 13.54 6.11 -6.28
C VAL A 103 14.92 6.67 -5.95
N ASN A 104 15.74 7.01 -6.95
CA ASN A 104 17.06 7.62 -6.72
C ASN A 104 16.96 8.97 -6.00
N THR A 105 15.95 9.78 -6.34
CA THR A 105 15.66 11.04 -5.64
C THR A 105 15.26 10.78 -4.19
N TYR A 106 14.39 9.80 -3.96
CA TYR A 106 13.96 9.37 -2.64
C TYR A 106 15.12 8.82 -1.80
N ILE A 107 16.02 8.04 -2.39
CA ILE A 107 17.26 7.56 -1.77
C ILE A 107 18.10 8.74 -1.31
N GLY A 108 18.36 9.72 -2.18
CA GLY A 108 19.14 10.91 -1.82
C GLY A 108 18.55 11.63 -0.61
N HIS A 109 17.23 11.83 -0.58
CA HIS A 109 16.54 12.43 0.56
C HIS A 109 16.67 11.61 1.84
N LYS A 110 16.44 10.28 1.78
CA LYS A 110 16.54 9.40 2.95
C LYS A 110 17.96 9.30 3.50
N VAL A 111 18.96 9.23 2.62
CA VAL A 111 20.37 9.20 3.00
C VAL A 111 20.78 10.50 3.69
N ASN A 112 20.37 11.66 3.16
CA ASN A 112 20.67 12.94 3.79
C ASN A 112 20.07 13.03 5.20
N ARG A 113 18.82 12.58 5.37
CA ARG A 113 18.17 12.52 6.68
C ARG A 113 18.90 11.57 7.65
N LEU A 114 19.28 10.39 7.18
CA LEU A 114 20.00 9.39 7.97
C LEU A 114 21.40 9.89 8.35
N ALA A 115 22.10 10.55 7.43
CA ALA A 115 23.42 11.15 7.67
C ALA A 115 23.36 12.22 8.75
N GLY A 116 22.31 13.07 8.75
CA GLY A 116 22.08 14.03 9.82
C GLY A 116 21.82 13.35 11.17
N LEU A 117 20.94 12.34 11.20
CA LEU A 117 20.60 11.60 12.42
C LEU A 117 21.80 10.89 13.05
N LYS A 118 22.61 10.22 12.22
CA LYS A 118 23.73 9.38 12.67
C LYS A 118 25.09 10.08 12.61
N LYS A 119 25.13 11.35 12.21
CA LYS A 119 26.34 12.17 12.02
C LYS A 119 27.37 11.48 11.12
N TYR A 120 26.91 11.03 9.95
CA TYR A 120 27.78 10.41 8.95
C TYR A 120 28.75 11.45 8.35
N ASP A 121 29.98 11.00 8.10
CA ASP A 121 30.91 11.70 7.23
C ASP A 121 30.50 11.49 5.76
N LYS A 122 31.16 12.21 4.86
CA LYS A 122 30.86 12.19 3.44
C LYS A 122 31.06 10.79 2.85
N GLU A 123 32.13 10.12 3.26
CA GLU A 123 32.51 8.79 2.79
C GLU A 123 31.44 7.75 3.15
N THR A 124 30.98 7.75 4.41
CA THR A 124 29.92 6.85 4.88
C THR A 124 28.60 7.16 4.18
N ARG A 125 28.23 8.44 4.07
CA ARG A 125 27.01 8.86 3.37
C ARG A 125 27.01 8.37 1.92
N ASP A 126 28.11 8.60 1.19
CA ASP A 126 28.22 8.26 -0.22
C ASP A 126 28.26 6.74 -0.42
N ALA A 127 28.85 5.99 0.52
CA ALA A 127 28.79 4.52 0.53
C ALA A 127 27.36 3.99 0.74
N VAL A 128 26.61 4.57 1.69
CA VAL A 128 25.19 4.22 1.90
C VAL A 128 24.38 4.53 0.66
N GLN A 129 24.53 5.72 0.07
CA GLN A 129 23.81 6.10 -1.14
C GLN A 129 24.07 5.15 -2.30
N ARG A 130 25.35 4.84 -2.59
CA ARG A 130 25.73 3.91 -3.67
C ARG A 130 25.12 2.53 -3.46
N HIS A 131 25.14 2.03 -2.23
CA HIS A 131 24.56 0.73 -1.93
C HIS A 131 23.05 0.72 -2.13
N LEU A 132 22.33 1.73 -1.64
CA LEU A 132 20.88 1.80 -1.80
C LEU A 132 20.48 1.90 -3.27
N VAL A 133 21.18 2.70 -4.08
CA VAL A 133 20.93 2.81 -5.52
C VAL A 133 21.12 1.46 -6.22
N GLY A 134 22.17 0.71 -5.86
CA GLY A 134 22.46 -0.58 -6.48
C GLY A 134 21.56 -1.74 -6.05
N ASN A 135 20.85 -1.63 -4.92
CA ASN A 135 20.11 -2.76 -4.32
C ASN A 135 18.60 -2.54 -4.17
N ALA A 136 18.12 -1.30 -4.34
CA ALA A 136 16.70 -0.99 -4.18
C ALA A 136 15.79 -1.59 -5.25
N ASP A 137 16.32 -1.91 -6.44
CA ASP A 137 15.58 -2.48 -7.57
C ASP A 137 14.23 -1.77 -7.83
N GLY A 138 14.27 -0.45 -7.96
CA GLY A 138 13.08 0.37 -8.20
C GLY A 138 12.06 0.41 -7.05
N THR A 139 12.40 -0.08 -5.86
CA THR A 139 11.43 -0.27 -4.77
C THR A 139 11.61 0.73 -3.63
N PHE A 140 10.66 1.65 -3.49
CA PHE A 140 10.63 2.65 -2.41
C PHE A 140 10.59 2.01 -1.01
N LEU A 141 9.81 0.94 -0.84
CA LEU A 141 9.64 0.26 0.44
C LEU A 141 10.95 -0.34 0.93
N TRP A 142 11.73 -0.96 0.06
CA TRP A 142 13.03 -1.52 0.40
C TRP A 142 13.97 -0.45 0.95
N VAL A 143 14.07 0.70 0.27
CA VAL A 143 14.86 1.85 0.73
C VAL A 143 14.38 2.33 2.11
N ALA A 144 13.06 2.41 2.30
CA ALA A 144 12.47 2.84 3.56
C ALA A 144 12.84 1.90 4.72
N LEU A 145 12.72 0.59 4.52
CA LEU A 145 13.03 -0.44 5.50
C LEU A 145 14.52 -0.42 5.88
N VAL A 146 15.42 -0.42 4.90
CA VAL A 146 16.86 -0.37 5.16
C VAL A 146 17.25 0.91 5.89
N CYS A 147 16.72 2.07 5.47
CA CYS A 147 16.99 3.33 6.19
C CYS A 147 16.39 3.36 7.60
N GLN A 148 15.26 2.69 7.84
CA GLN A 148 14.66 2.56 9.17
C GLN A 148 15.54 1.71 10.09
N GLU A 149 16.00 0.56 9.63
CA GLU A 149 16.90 -0.32 10.38
C GLU A 149 18.22 0.39 10.70
N LEU A 150 18.81 1.07 9.72
CA LEU A 150 20.01 1.87 9.96
C LEU A 150 19.77 3.05 10.89
N ALA A 151 18.54 3.56 11.00
CA ALA A 151 18.20 4.64 11.91
C ALA A 151 18.07 4.17 13.37
N ASP A 152 17.85 2.87 13.63
CA ASP A 152 17.69 2.31 14.98
C ASP A 152 18.85 2.76 15.88
N PRO A 153 18.59 3.39 17.04
CA PRO A 153 19.63 3.83 17.99
C PRO A 153 20.64 2.74 18.38
N LYS A 154 20.26 1.46 18.36
CA LYS A 154 21.12 0.30 18.62
C LYS A 154 22.21 0.14 17.57
N VAL A 155 21.96 0.56 16.33
CA VAL A 155 22.95 0.55 15.25
C VAL A 155 23.89 1.76 15.41
N ARG A 156 25.10 1.49 15.91
CA ARG A 156 26.15 2.52 16.01
C ARG A 156 26.70 2.86 14.62
N LYS A 157 27.11 4.12 14.42
CA LYS A 157 27.71 4.61 13.16
C LYS A 157 28.79 3.68 12.58
N ARG A 158 29.68 3.15 13.43
CA ARG A 158 30.77 2.25 12.99
C ARG A 158 30.28 0.93 12.40
N HIS A 159 29.05 0.50 12.70
CA HIS A 159 28.45 -0.73 12.20
C HIS A 159 27.56 -0.49 10.98
N THR A 160 27.30 0.77 10.60
CA THR A 160 26.39 1.12 9.50
C THR A 160 26.69 0.35 8.22
N LEU A 161 27.95 0.31 7.79
CA LEU A 161 28.31 -0.34 6.52
C LEU A 161 28.19 -1.87 6.59
N ASP A 162 28.46 -2.47 7.73
CA ASP A 162 28.31 -3.92 7.92
C ASP A 162 26.83 -4.31 8.00
N THR A 163 26.04 -3.54 8.74
CA THR A 163 24.58 -3.68 8.80
C THR A 163 23.97 -3.48 7.41
N LEU A 164 24.42 -2.49 6.65
CA LEU A 164 23.97 -2.23 5.28
C LEU A 164 24.23 -3.42 4.35
N LYS A 165 25.44 -4.02 4.39
CA LYS A 165 25.79 -5.21 3.59
C LYS A 165 24.96 -6.45 3.91
N SER A 166 24.36 -6.51 5.10
CA SER A 166 23.52 -7.64 5.49
C SER A 166 22.15 -7.64 4.79
N PHE A 167 21.73 -6.52 4.19
CA PHE A 167 20.46 -6.43 3.49
C PHE A 167 20.60 -6.96 2.06
N PRO A 168 19.81 -7.97 1.67
CA PRO A 168 19.84 -8.48 0.32
C PRO A 168 19.12 -7.52 -0.64
N PRO A 169 19.45 -7.56 -1.95
CA PRO A 169 18.81 -6.72 -2.96
C PRO A 169 17.34 -7.10 -3.15
N GLY A 170 16.47 -6.11 -3.34
CA GLY A 170 15.05 -6.30 -3.61
C GLY A 170 14.21 -6.76 -2.40
N LEU A 171 12.89 -6.69 -2.53
CA LEU A 171 11.95 -6.99 -1.44
C LEU A 171 11.85 -8.49 -1.12
N ASP A 172 11.79 -9.38 -2.11
CA ASP A 172 11.56 -10.80 -1.84
C ASP A 172 12.69 -11.42 -1.00
N PRO A 173 13.98 -11.20 -1.34
CA PRO A 173 15.07 -11.67 -0.49
C PRO A 173 15.06 -11.00 0.89
N LEU A 174 14.63 -9.73 0.96
CA LEU A 174 14.52 -9.01 2.23
C LEU A 174 13.48 -9.64 3.14
N TYR A 175 12.29 -9.95 2.62
CA TYR A 175 11.24 -10.64 3.38
C TYR A 175 11.67 -12.05 3.77
N LYS A 176 12.33 -12.79 2.86
CA LYS A 176 12.88 -14.12 3.19
C LYS A 176 13.81 -14.05 4.39
N ARG A 177 14.74 -13.09 4.40
CA ARG A 177 15.64 -12.85 5.53
C ARG A 177 14.87 -12.51 6.82
N MET A 178 13.81 -11.71 6.75
CA MET A 178 12.99 -11.39 7.93
C MET A 178 12.31 -12.65 8.50
N VAL A 179 11.81 -13.53 7.63
CA VAL A 179 11.20 -14.81 8.04
C VAL A 179 12.24 -15.77 8.62
N GLU A 180 13.46 -15.79 8.09
CA GLU A 180 14.60 -16.54 8.66
C GLU A 180 14.94 -16.03 10.07
N HIS A 181 15.07 -14.71 10.27
CA HIS A 181 15.29 -14.12 11.59
C HIS A 181 14.20 -14.47 12.60
N ILE A 182 12.94 -14.48 12.16
CA ILE A 182 11.82 -14.91 13.01
C ILE A 182 11.98 -16.39 13.38
N SER A 183 12.40 -17.22 12.41
CA SER A 183 12.58 -18.66 12.61
C SER A 183 13.72 -19.01 13.57
N ASP A 184 14.75 -18.15 13.65
CA ASP A 184 15.89 -18.32 14.57
C ASP A 184 15.62 -17.75 15.98
N SER A 185 14.47 -17.09 16.18
CA SER A 185 14.09 -16.51 17.46
C SER A 185 13.53 -17.55 18.44
N LYS A 186 13.59 -17.26 19.75
CA LYS A 186 12.99 -18.12 20.78
C LYS A 186 11.47 -18.23 20.67
N ASP A 187 10.84 -17.24 20.01
CA ASP A 187 9.39 -17.15 19.84
C ASP A 187 8.95 -17.58 18.43
N ALA A 188 9.81 -18.32 17.70
CA ALA A 188 9.59 -18.67 16.29
C ALA A 188 8.23 -19.31 16.03
N ASP A 189 7.83 -20.31 16.83
CA ASP A 189 6.56 -21.02 16.67
C ASP A 189 5.36 -20.07 16.86
N ARG A 190 5.42 -19.22 17.90
CA ARG A 190 4.40 -18.21 18.20
C ARG A 190 4.28 -17.18 17.07
N CYS A 191 5.40 -16.68 16.57
CA CYS A 191 5.42 -15.71 15.50
C CYS A 191 4.89 -16.31 14.19
N LYS A 192 5.25 -17.57 13.87
CA LYS A 192 4.73 -18.27 12.70
C LYS A 192 3.22 -18.51 12.79
N GLU A 193 2.73 -18.89 13.96
CA GLU A 193 1.30 -19.05 14.23
C GLU A 193 0.53 -17.73 14.02
N ILE A 194 1.05 -16.62 14.59
CA ILE A 194 0.46 -15.28 14.40
C ILE A 194 0.43 -14.88 12.92
N LEU A 195 1.53 -15.11 12.19
CA LEU A 195 1.59 -14.81 10.76
C LEU A 195 0.63 -15.68 9.94
N ALA A 196 0.53 -16.97 10.26
CA ALA A 196 -0.41 -17.89 9.63
C ALA A 196 -1.86 -17.44 9.85
N LEU A 197 -2.23 -17.13 11.11
CA LEU A 197 -3.54 -16.59 11.44
C LEU A 197 -3.82 -15.29 10.67
N ALA A 198 -2.89 -14.34 10.67
CA ALA A 198 -3.03 -13.08 9.95
C ALA A 198 -3.23 -13.27 8.44
N SER A 199 -2.68 -14.33 7.84
CA SER A 199 -2.82 -14.64 6.43
C SER A 199 -4.17 -15.26 6.02
N VAL A 200 -4.87 -15.89 6.97
CA VAL A 200 -6.13 -16.62 6.68
C VAL A 200 -7.37 -15.89 7.17
N VAL A 201 -7.23 -14.92 8.09
CA VAL A 201 -8.37 -14.18 8.62
C VAL A 201 -9.04 -13.33 7.53
N TYR A 202 -10.37 -13.45 7.46
CA TYR A 202 -11.17 -12.74 6.46
C TYR A 202 -11.27 -11.23 6.74
N ARG A 203 -11.26 -10.86 8.03
CA ARG A 203 -11.36 -9.48 8.52
C ARG A 203 -10.18 -9.13 9.42
N PRO A 204 -9.89 -7.83 9.62
CA PRO A 204 -8.95 -7.39 10.64
C PRO A 204 -9.30 -8.01 12.00
N ILE A 205 -8.28 -8.57 12.64
CA ILE A 205 -8.37 -9.20 13.95
C ILE A 205 -7.84 -8.25 15.02
N THR A 206 -8.52 -8.21 16.16
CA THR A 206 -8.04 -7.44 17.32
C THR A 206 -6.89 -8.18 18.02
N LEU A 207 -6.09 -7.48 18.83
CA LEU A 207 -5.02 -8.12 19.59
C LEU A 207 -5.56 -9.13 20.61
N ASP A 208 -6.74 -8.90 21.17
CA ASP A 208 -7.39 -9.83 22.10
C ASP A 208 -7.85 -11.11 21.39
N GLU A 209 -8.46 -10.99 20.21
CA GLU A 209 -8.82 -12.14 19.37
C GLU A 209 -7.58 -12.91 18.92
N LEU A 210 -6.52 -12.20 18.49
CA LEU A 210 -5.27 -12.82 18.07
C LEU A 210 -4.62 -13.59 19.23
N LYS A 211 -4.64 -13.04 20.45
CA LYS A 211 -4.15 -13.71 21.64
C LYS A 211 -4.92 -14.99 21.96
N ALA A 212 -6.24 -14.98 21.77
CA ALA A 212 -7.09 -16.16 21.99
C ALA A 212 -6.86 -17.25 20.92
N LEU A 213 -6.62 -16.86 19.66
CA LEU A 213 -6.38 -17.79 18.57
C LEU A 213 -4.95 -18.36 18.56
N ALA A 214 -3.94 -17.56 18.93
CA ALA A 214 -2.53 -17.95 18.97
C ALA A 214 -2.12 -18.66 20.28
N GLN A 215 -3.04 -19.42 20.88
CA GLN A 215 -2.87 -20.17 22.13
C GLN A 215 -3.15 -21.67 21.95
N SER A 216 -3.25 -22.15 20.70
CA SER A 216 -3.47 -23.56 20.39
C SER A 216 -2.18 -24.37 20.27
#